data_AF-A0A131XIA8-F1
#
_entry.id   AF-A0A131XIA8-F1
#
_cell.length_a   1.000
_cell.length_b   1.000
_cell.length_c   1.000
_cell.angle_alpha   90.00
_cell.angle_beta   90.00
_cell.angle_gamma   90.00
#
_symmetry.space_group_name_H-M   'P 1'
#
loop_
_entity.id
_entity.type
_entity.pdbx_description
1 polymer ?
#
loop_
_entity_poly.entity_id
_entity_poly.type
_entity_poly.pdbx_seq_one_letter_code
_entity_poly.pdbx_strand_id
1 'polypeptide(L)'
;VAKVAQPSRGASTKPRKVLGVLREHHWRVAVGLPRRWNETREFADTPDWTFNDGRPTPLVGCQKKRYLQQLEYCATIVKYLKEINEAQETTVQLAQEEEEVKKRVASGKFKQKGINELKIHQPTRAKQVAKA
;
A
#
# COMPACT_ATOMS: atom_id res chain seq x y z
N VAL A 1 -2.25 8.39 -40.71
CA VAL A 1 -3.21 8.71 -39.63
C VAL A 1 -4.57 8.14 -40.01
N ALA A 2 -4.94 6.96 -39.50
CA ALA A 2 -6.22 6.33 -39.79
C ALA A 2 -6.96 6.08 -38.47
N LYS A 3 -8.14 6.70 -38.32
CA LYS A 3 -9.03 6.50 -37.17
C LYS A 3 -9.82 5.22 -37.39
N VAL A 4 -9.57 4.21 -36.57
CA VAL A 4 -10.39 3.00 -36.50
C VAL A 4 -11.71 3.37 -35.80
N ALA A 5 -12.81 3.32 -36.54
CA ALA A 5 -14.15 3.49 -36.00
C ALA A 5 -14.55 2.22 -35.22
N GLN A 6 -14.90 2.36 -33.94
CA GLN A 6 -15.47 1.27 -33.16
C GLN A 6 -17.00 1.24 -33.32
N PRO A 7 -17.64 0.06 -33.43
CA PRO A 7 -19.09 -0.04 -33.52
C PRO A 7 -19.75 0.25 -32.16
N SER A 8 -20.71 1.18 -32.16
CA SER A 8 -21.59 1.48 -31.03
C SER A 8 -22.50 0.29 -30.73
N ARG A 9 -22.12 -0.55 -29.76
CA ARG A 9 -23.06 -1.51 -29.18
C ARG A 9 -24.13 -0.72 -28.44
N GLY A 10 -25.36 -0.76 -28.94
CA GLY A 10 -26.53 -0.12 -28.34
C GLY A 10 -26.63 -0.47 -26.86
N ALA A 11 -26.35 0.52 -26.01
CA ALA A 11 -26.54 0.42 -24.58
C ALA A 11 -28.05 0.45 -24.30
N SER A 12 -28.61 -0.67 -23.84
CA SER A 12 -29.93 -0.66 -23.21
C SER A 12 -29.84 0.20 -21.95
N THR A 13 -30.39 1.41 -21.99
CA THR A 13 -30.37 2.43 -20.93
C THR A 13 -31.41 2.19 -19.82
N LYS A 14 -31.77 0.94 -19.55
CA LYS A 14 -32.64 0.62 -18.41
C LYS A 14 -31.92 -0.35 -17.49
N PRO A 15 -31.58 0.03 -16.24
CA PRO A 15 -31.15 -0.96 -15.27
C PRO A 15 -32.28 -1.98 -15.16
N ARG A 16 -32.00 -3.23 -15.49
CA ARG A 16 -32.92 -4.34 -15.26
C ARG A 16 -33.12 -4.39 -13.74
N LYS A 17 -34.19 -3.76 -13.24
CA LYS A 17 -34.64 -3.87 -11.84
C LYS A 17 -35.09 -5.31 -11.63
N VAL A 18 -34.13 -6.19 -11.38
CA VAL A 18 -34.41 -7.46 -10.73
C VAL A 18 -34.90 -7.10 -9.33
N LEU A 19 -36.19 -7.35 -9.09
CA LEU A 19 -36.78 -7.44 -7.76
C LEU A 19 -36.01 -8.52 -6.99
N GLY A 20 -34.99 -8.08 -6.27
CA GLY A 20 -34.06 -8.93 -5.55
C GLY A 20 -33.44 -8.12 -4.43
N VAL A 21 -34.29 -7.72 -3.48
CA VAL A 21 -33.94 -7.45 -2.07
C VAL A 21 -32.53 -6.86 -1.90
N LEU A 22 -32.41 -5.54 -2.07
CA LEU A 22 -31.36 -4.76 -1.40
C LEU A 22 -31.65 -4.81 0.11
N ARG A 23 -31.40 -5.97 0.73
CA ARG A 23 -31.20 -6.03 2.17
C ARG A 23 -29.84 -5.39 2.39
N GLU A 24 -29.87 -4.18 2.91
CA GLU A 24 -28.72 -3.47 3.41
C GLU A 24 -28.03 -4.33 4.50
N HIS A 25 -27.07 -5.16 4.09
CA HIS A 25 -26.29 -6.04 4.96
C HIS A 25 -25.25 -5.26 5.78
N HIS A 26 -25.56 -4.01 6.15
CA HIS A 26 -24.68 -3.10 6.89
C HIS A 26 -24.25 -3.71 8.22
N TRP A 27 -25.17 -4.40 8.90
CA TRP A 27 -24.87 -5.05 10.18
C TRP A 27 -23.80 -6.14 10.06
N ARG A 28 -23.81 -6.93 8.96
CA ARG A 28 -22.82 -8.02 8.78
C ARG A 28 -21.42 -7.46 8.66
N VAL A 29 -21.27 -6.49 7.77
CA VAL A 29 -19.99 -5.82 7.55
C VAL A 29 -19.54 -5.10 8.82
N ALA A 30 -20.46 -4.45 9.54
CA ALA A 30 -20.16 -3.77 10.80
C ALA A 30 -19.67 -4.73 11.90
N VAL A 31 -20.17 -5.96 11.93
CA VAL A 31 -19.75 -7.03 12.86
C VAL A 31 -18.51 -7.80 12.34
N GLY A 32 -18.02 -7.48 11.15
CA GLY A 32 -16.85 -8.13 10.54
C GLY A 32 -17.15 -9.43 9.77
N LEU A 33 -18.43 -9.70 9.49
CA LEU A 33 -18.86 -10.83 8.65
C LEU A 33 -18.85 -10.45 7.15
N PRO A 34 -18.70 -11.44 6.25
CA PRO A 34 -18.82 -11.20 4.82
C PRO A 34 -20.18 -10.62 4.43
N ARG A 35 -20.16 -9.81 3.37
CA ARG A 35 -21.35 -9.10 2.88
C ARG A 35 -22.44 -10.09 2.47
N ARG A 36 -22.08 -11.19 1.81
CA ARG A 36 -23.00 -12.27 1.47
C ARG A 36 -22.87 -13.41 2.46
N TRP A 37 -24.00 -14.04 2.81
CA TRP A 37 -24.00 -15.20 3.72
C TRP A 37 -23.10 -16.33 3.19
N ASN A 38 -23.17 -16.62 1.89
CA ASN A 38 -22.45 -17.73 1.26
C ASN A 38 -20.94 -17.53 1.15
N GLU A 39 -20.43 -16.35 1.51
CA GLU A 39 -18.99 -16.06 1.60
C GLU A 39 -18.45 -16.33 3.00
N THR A 40 -19.31 -16.64 3.98
CA THR A 40 -18.90 -17.01 5.34
C THR A 40 -18.04 -18.27 5.28
N ARG A 41 -16.89 -18.24 5.97
CA ARG A 41 -15.92 -19.33 6.03
C ARG A 41 -16.56 -20.67 6.38
N GLU A 42 -17.40 -20.70 7.41
CA GLU A 42 -18.09 -21.92 7.83
C GLU A 42 -18.88 -22.50 6.66
N PHE A 43 -19.81 -21.73 6.08
CA PHE A 43 -20.63 -22.23 4.98
C PHE A 43 -19.83 -22.62 3.73
N ALA A 44 -18.74 -21.93 3.42
CA ALA A 44 -18.06 -22.09 2.14
C ALA A 44 -16.89 -23.07 2.17
N ASP A 45 -16.22 -23.20 3.31
CA ASP A 45 -15.00 -23.99 3.45
C ASP A 45 -15.25 -25.32 4.18
N THR A 46 -16.36 -25.47 4.93
CA THR A 46 -16.72 -26.78 5.50
C THR A 46 -17.19 -27.75 4.42
N PRO A 47 -16.94 -29.06 4.57
CA PRO A 47 -17.46 -30.06 3.65
C PRO A 47 -18.97 -30.26 3.85
N ASP A 48 -19.73 -30.33 2.76
CA ASP A 48 -21.19 -30.52 2.78
C ASP A 48 -21.62 -31.92 3.26
N TRP A 49 -20.70 -32.89 3.24
CA TRP A 49 -20.91 -34.27 3.64
C TRP A 49 -19.60 -34.89 4.13
N THR A 50 -19.67 -36.01 4.84
CA THR A 50 -18.51 -36.80 5.28
C THR A 50 -18.82 -38.30 5.15
N PHE A 51 -17.78 -39.13 5.03
CA PHE A 51 -17.96 -40.58 5.03
C PHE A 51 -18.45 -41.05 6.41
N ASN A 52 -19.29 -42.08 6.45
CA ASN A 52 -19.74 -42.68 7.71
C ASN A 52 -18.58 -43.21 8.56
N ASP A 53 -17.50 -43.64 7.90
CA ASP A 53 -16.26 -44.10 8.53
C ASP A 53 -15.44 -42.96 9.16
N GLY A 54 -15.88 -41.70 9.05
CA GLY A 54 -15.16 -40.52 9.55
C GLY A 54 -13.97 -40.10 8.69
N ARG A 55 -13.79 -40.69 7.50
CA ARG A 55 -12.76 -40.25 6.55
C ARG A 55 -13.06 -38.82 6.08
N PRO A 56 -12.02 -37.97 5.89
CA PRO A 56 -12.21 -36.61 5.42
C PRO A 56 -12.69 -36.61 3.97
N THR A 57 -13.53 -35.63 3.65
CA THR A 57 -14.06 -35.43 2.32
C THR A 57 -13.00 -34.85 1.39
N PRO A 58 -12.83 -35.38 0.17
CA PRO A 58 -11.91 -34.79 -0.80
C PRO A 58 -12.32 -33.35 -1.14
N LEU A 59 -11.32 -32.50 -1.39
CA LEU A 59 -11.55 -31.07 -1.62
C LEU A 59 -12.31 -30.81 -2.92
N VAL A 60 -13.41 -30.05 -2.84
CA VAL A 60 -14.21 -29.69 -4.01
C VAL A 60 -13.43 -28.74 -4.92
N GLY A 61 -13.61 -28.81 -6.24
CA GLY A 61 -12.86 -28.00 -7.20
C GLY A 61 -12.89 -26.49 -6.93
N CYS A 62 -14.04 -25.93 -6.52
CA CYS A 62 -14.15 -24.51 -6.18
C CYS A 62 -13.46 -24.16 -4.85
N GLN A 63 -13.49 -25.05 -3.86
CA GLN A 63 -12.75 -24.90 -2.61
C GLN A 63 -11.23 -24.90 -2.88
N LYS A 64 -10.77 -25.83 -3.73
CA LYS A 64 -9.37 -25.88 -4.18
C LYS A 64 -8.95 -24.58 -4.88
N LYS A 65 -9.77 -24.07 -5.80
CA LYS A 65 -9.47 -22.80 -6.50
C LYS A 65 -9.32 -21.65 -5.52
N ARG A 66 -10.24 -21.52 -4.56
CA ARG A 66 -10.18 -20.48 -3.52
C ARG A 66 -8.93 -20.61 -2.66
N TYR A 67 -8.59 -21.84 -2.26
CA TYR A 67 -7.38 -22.10 -1.49
C TYR A 67 -6.11 -21.65 -2.23
N LEU A 68 -5.98 -22.02 -3.50
CA LEU A 68 -4.84 -21.61 -4.33
C LEU A 68 -4.78 -20.09 -4.51
N GLN A 69 -5.92 -19.43 -4.73
CA GLN A 69 -5.99 -17.96 -4.79
C GLN A 69 -5.50 -17.30 -3.50
N GLN A 70 -5.87 -17.85 -2.33
CA GLN A 70 -5.38 -17.33 -1.05
C GLN A 70 -3.87 -17.49 -0.91
N LEU A 71 -3.30 -18.61 -1.36
CA LEU A 71 -1.84 -18.79 -1.39
C LEU A 71 -1.14 -17.76 -2.28
N GLU A 72 -1.71 -17.48 -3.46
CA GLU A 72 -1.21 -16.45 -4.37
C GLU A 72 -1.24 -15.06 -3.71
N TYR A 73 -2.35 -14.71 -3.04
CA TYR A 73 -2.45 -13.45 -2.30
C TYR A 73 -1.45 -13.36 -1.15
N CYS A 74 -1.26 -14.44 -0.39
CA CYS A 74 -0.26 -14.45 0.68
C CYS A 74 1.16 -14.23 0.13
N ALA A 75 1.51 -14.91 -0.97
CA ALA A 75 2.81 -14.76 -1.60
C ALA A 75 3.05 -13.33 -2.11
N THR A 76 2.04 -12.69 -2.71
CA THR A 76 2.16 -11.31 -3.22
C THR A 76 2.26 -10.30 -2.08
N ILE A 77 1.46 -10.45 -1.01
CA ILE A 77 1.52 -9.58 0.17
C ILE A 77 2.91 -9.63 0.81
N VAL A 78 3.46 -10.83 1.04
CA VAL A 78 4.79 -10.99 1.64
C VAL A 78 5.86 -10.34 0.77
N LYS A 79 5.78 -10.54 -0.56
CA LYS A 79 6.71 -9.92 -1.51
C LYS A 79 6.67 -8.39 -1.40
N TYR A 80 5.49 -7.78 -1.44
CA TYR A 80 5.36 -6.32 -1.39
C TYR A 80 5.79 -5.73 -0.04
N LEU A 81 5.51 -6.40 1.07
CA LEU A 81 6.01 -5.97 2.37
C LEU A 81 7.53 -5.96 2.42
N LYS A 82 8.18 -6.98 1.84
CA LYS A 82 9.64 -7.04 1.73
C LYS A 82 10.18 -5.88 0.89
N GLU A 83 9.61 -5.64 -0.28
CA GLU A 83 10.03 -4.53 -1.17
C GLU A 83 9.89 -3.16 -0.50
N ILE A 84 8.80 -2.94 0.23
CA ILE A 84 8.57 -1.69 0.98
C ILE A 84 9.62 -1.52 2.08
N ASN A 85 9.91 -2.58 2.84
CA ASN A 85 10.90 -2.52 3.92
C ASN A 85 12.30 -2.24 3.37
N GLU A 86 12.70 -2.90 2.29
CA GLU A 86 13.97 -2.65 1.60
C GLU A 86 14.07 -1.20 1.09
N ALA A 87 12.98 -0.65 0.54
CA ALA A 87 12.95 0.75 0.10
C ALA A 87 13.09 1.74 1.27
N GLN A 88 12.52 1.43 2.43
CA GLN A 88 12.67 2.27 3.63
C GLN A 88 14.10 2.21 4.16
N GLU A 89 14.67 1.00 4.28
CA GLU A 89 16.04 0.79 4.74
C GLU A 89 17.06 1.49 3.85
N THR A 90 16.93 1.34 2.53
CA THR A 90 17.83 2.01 1.55
C THR A 90 17.73 3.53 1.63
N THR A 91 16.54 4.09 1.81
CA THR A 91 16.36 5.54 1.97
C THR A 91 17.07 6.06 3.23
N VAL A 92 16.96 5.34 4.34
CA VAL A 92 17.63 5.69 5.60
C VAL A 92 19.15 5.59 5.44
N GLN A 93 19.64 4.51 4.81
CA GLN A 93 21.07 4.32 4.56
C GLN A 93 21.64 5.46 3.69
N LEU A 94 20.98 5.80 2.58
CA LEU A 94 21.42 6.90 1.71
C LEU A 94 21.46 8.25 2.44
N ALA A 95 20.46 8.54 3.28
CA ALA A 95 20.45 9.77 4.08
C ALA A 95 21.62 9.80 5.08
N GLN A 96 21.92 8.67 5.72
CA GLN A 96 23.07 8.53 6.63
C GLN A 96 24.40 8.70 5.89
N GLU A 97 24.56 8.06 4.73
CA GLU A 97 25.75 8.19 3.89
C GLU A 97 25.96 9.64 3.44
N GLU A 98 24.91 10.34 3.02
CA GLU A 98 25.00 11.77 2.67
C GLU A 98 25.44 12.63 3.86
N GLU A 99 24.91 12.37 5.05
CA GLU A 99 25.32 13.07 6.26
C GLU A 99 26.78 12.79 6.62
N GLU A 100 27.23 11.54 6.51
CA GLU A 100 28.62 11.15 6.75
C GLU A 100 29.57 11.82 5.76
N VAL A 101 29.19 11.88 4.47
CA VAL A 101 29.94 12.61 3.46
C VAL A 101 30.00 14.10 3.80
N LYS A 102 28.87 14.72 4.17
CA LYS A 102 28.83 16.13 4.60
C LYS A 102 29.72 16.37 5.82
N LYS A 103 29.68 15.49 6.83
CA LYS A 103 30.52 15.52 8.04
C LYS A 103 32.00 15.38 7.69
N ARG A 104 32.37 14.42 6.84
CA ARG A 104 33.75 14.20 6.38
C ARG A 104 34.30 15.38 5.60
N VAL A 105 33.50 15.96 4.71
CA VAL A 105 33.86 17.17 3.97
C VAL A 105 34.00 18.36 4.91
N ALA A 106 33.12 18.51 5.90
CA ALA A 106 33.22 19.58 6.89
C ALA A 106 34.46 19.45 7.79
N SER A 107 34.79 18.24 8.26
CA SER A 107 35.98 17.99 9.07
C SER A 107 37.28 18.17 8.30
N GLY A 108 37.28 17.87 7.00
CA GLY A 108 38.43 18.08 6.12
C GLY A 108 38.66 19.53 5.69
N LYS A 109 37.70 20.45 5.94
CA LYS A 109 37.87 21.87 5.60
C LYS A 109 38.84 22.53 6.57
N PHE A 110 39.77 23.29 6.01
CA PHE A 110 40.63 24.19 6.79
C PHE A 110 39.80 25.28 7.49
N LYS A 111 40.33 25.81 8.59
CA LYS A 111 39.74 26.96 9.29
C LYS A 111 39.56 28.12 8.33
N GLN A 112 38.39 28.77 8.39
CA GLN A 112 38.12 29.96 7.59
C GLN A 112 39.00 31.12 8.06
N LYS A 113 39.84 31.67 7.18
CA LYS A 113 40.64 32.87 7.46
C LYS A 113 39.91 34.15 7.02
N GLY A 114 40.28 35.30 7.58
CA GLY A 114 39.82 36.63 7.11
C GLY A 114 38.96 37.40 8.12
N ILE A 115 37.99 38.18 7.64
CA ILE A 115 37.14 39.13 8.41
C ILE A 115 36.41 38.48 9.61
N ASN A 116 36.19 37.16 9.57
CA ASN A 116 35.53 36.43 10.66
C ASN A 116 36.48 36.12 11.84
N GLU A 117 37.77 35.88 11.58
CA GLU A 117 38.78 35.66 12.63
C GLU A 117 39.40 36.98 13.10
N LEU A 118 39.58 37.89 12.16
CA LEU A 118 40.04 39.25 12.40
C LEU A 118 38.84 40.07 12.85
N LYS A 119 38.67 40.30 14.16
CA LYS A 119 37.64 41.18 14.79
C LYS A 119 37.78 42.66 14.36
N ILE A 120 38.13 42.93 13.11
CA ILE A 120 38.60 44.23 12.61
C ILE A 120 37.42 45.15 12.25
N HIS A 121 36.23 44.62 11.90
CA HIS A 121 35.06 45.46 11.71
C HIS A 121 33.75 44.67 11.74
N GLN A 122 32.97 44.81 12.81
CA GLN A 122 31.55 44.43 12.81
C GLN A 122 30.75 45.74 12.72
N PRO A 123 30.23 46.16 11.55
CA PRO A 123 29.20 47.18 11.56
C PRO A 123 27.99 46.57 12.27
N THR A 124 27.70 47.10 13.46
CA THR A 124 26.69 46.59 14.38
C THR A 124 25.37 46.31 13.65
N ARG A 125 24.89 45.07 13.77
CA ARG A 125 23.59 44.57 13.25
C ARG A 125 22.39 45.47 13.65
N ALA A 126 22.58 46.34 14.65
CA ALA A 126 21.65 47.39 15.06
C ALA A 126 21.25 48.37 13.92
N LYS A 127 22.03 48.51 12.84
CA LYS A 127 21.69 49.41 11.72
C LYS A 127 20.77 48.80 10.65
N GLN A 128 20.55 47.48 10.63
CA GLN A 128 19.73 46.84 9.59
C GLN A 128 18.23 46.80 9.93
N VAL A 129 17.86 46.92 11.22
CA VAL A 129 16.45 46.95 11.65
C VAL A 129 15.83 48.35 11.49
N ALA A 130 16.63 49.40 11.31
CA ALA A 130 16.17 50.78 11.13
C ALA A 130 15.87 51.17 9.67
N LYS A 131 15.84 50.20 8.74
CA LYS A 131 15.68 50.45 7.30
C LYS A 131 14.57 49.60 6.65
N ALA A 132 13.64 49.09 7.46
CA ALA A 132 12.40 48.43 7.04
C ALA A 132 11.21 49.20 7.61
#